data_AF-A0A7V8JKL0-F1
#
_entry.id   AF-A0A7V8JKL0-F1
#
_cell.length_a   1.000
_cell.length_b   1.000
_cell.length_c   1.000
_cell.angle_alpha   90.00
_cell.angle_beta   90.00
_cell.angle_gamma   90.00
#
_symmetry.space_group_name_H-M   'P 1'
#
loop_
_entity.id
_entity.type
_entity.pdbx_description
1 polymer ?
#
loop_
_entity_poly.entity_id
_entity_poly.type
_entity_poly.pdbx_seq_one_letter_code
_entity_poly.pdbx_strand_id
1 'polypeptide(L)'
;MVAALFLAALLFSPLAAMVSGYATAPALLFVAGLMLCERVDVDWSDLTESVPAALCALAMPFTYSIANGLAFGFIAYAALKAGTGRWREVHPAVWLVAVLFVLRYALE
;
A
#
# COMPACT_ATOMS: atom_id res chain seq x y z
N MET A 1 -12.56 -3.87 19.81
CA MET A 1 -12.21 -2.52 20.28
C MET A 1 -12.31 -1.48 19.17
N VAL A 2 -11.70 -1.71 18.00
CA VAL A 2 -11.78 -0.77 16.85
C VAL A 2 -13.20 -0.39 16.46
N ALA A 3 -14.13 -1.35 16.39
CA ALA A 3 -15.53 -1.08 16.05
C ALA A 3 -16.25 -0.13 17.04
N ALA A 4 -15.94 -0.23 18.34
CA ALA A 4 -16.54 0.64 19.36
C ALA A 4 -15.97 2.06 19.31
N LEU A 5 -14.66 2.19 19.11
CA LEU A 5 -13.99 3.48 18.88
C LEU A 5 -14.48 4.16 17.58
N PHE A 6 -14.71 3.38 16.53
CA PHE A 6 -15.27 3.88 15.27
C PHE A 6 -16.71 4.39 15.44
N LEU A 7 -17.54 3.64 16.18
CA LEU A 7 -18.90 4.10 16.54
C LEU A 7 -18.88 5.40 17.34
N ALA A 8 -17.98 5.50 18.33
CA ALA A 8 -17.82 6.73 19.11
C ALA A 8 -17.36 7.90 18.23
N ALA A 9 -16.41 7.68 17.31
CA ALA A 9 -15.90 8.70 16.40
C ALA A 9 -16.99 9.25 15.45
N LEU A 10 -17.97 8.44 15.04
CA LEU A 10 -19.09 8.91 14.22
C LEU A 10 -19.92 10.01 14.92
N LEU A 11 -20.06 9.97 16.26
CA LEU A 11 -20.72 11.03 17.02
C LEU A 11 -19.95 12.35 17.00
N PHE A 12 -18.62 12.29 16.94
CA PHE A 12 -17.72 13.46 16.89
C PHE A 12 -17.38 13.89 15.45
N SER A 13 -17.80 13.14 14.43
CA SER A 13 -17.65 13.49 13.01
C SER A 13 -18.04 14.93 12.65
N PRO A 14 -19.15 15.52 13.14
CA PRO A 14 -19.51 16.90 12.79
C PRO A 14 -18.51 17.95 13.31
N LEU A 15 -17.76 17.66 14.39
CA LEU A 15 -16.70 18.57 14.86
C LEU A 15 -15.50 18.58 13.93
N ALA A 16 -15.17 17.43 13.31
CA ALA A 16 -14.11 17.35 12.30
C ALA A 16 -14.47 18.16 11.05
N ALA A 17 -15.75 18.25 10.69
CA ALA A 17 -16.23 19.04 9.55
C ALA A 17 -16.16 20.56 9.79
N MET A 18 -16.00 21.01 11.04
CA MET A 18 -15.81 22.44 11.35
C MET A 18 -14.39 22.94 11.05
N VAL A 19 -13.43 22.04 10.81
CA VAL A 19 -12.05 22.40 10.50
C VAL A 19 -11.95 22.86 9.06
N SER A 20 -11.42 24.07 8.85
CA SER A 20 -11.14 24.60 7.51
C SER A 20 -10.17 23.68 6.75
N GLY A 21 -10.46 23.39 5.48
CA GLY A 21 -9.60 22.56 4.62
C GLY A 21 -8.17 23.11 4.42
N TYR A 22 -7.97 24.41 4.65
CA TYR A 22 -6.64 25.01 4.66
C TYR A 22 -5.80 24.58 5.88
N ALA A 23 -6.44 24.24 7.00
CA ALA A 23 -5.76 23.75 8.20
C ALA A 23 -5.45 22.24 8.12
N THR A 24 -6.19 21.47 7.32
CA THR A 24 -5.96 20.02 7.17
C THR A 24 -4.78 19.68 6.28
N ALA A 25 -4.46 20.52 5.29
CA ALA A 25 -3.34 20.30 4.38
C ALA A 25 -1.97 20.11 5.07
N PRO A 26 -1.50 21.00 5.97
CA PRO A 26 -0.23 20.80 6.67
C PRO A 26 -0.28 19.61 7.63
N ALA A 27 -1.44 19.32 8.23
CA ALA A 27 -1.61 18.14 9.08
C ALA A 27 -1.45 16.83 8.29
N LEU A 28 -2.04 16.73 7.09
CA LEU A 28 -1.89 15.57 6.21
C LEU A 28 -0.45 15.41 5.71
N LEU A 29 0.24 16.51 5.41
CA LEU A 29 1.65 16.47 5.00
C LEU A 29 2.54 15.93 6.14
N PHE A 30 2.28 16.37 7.37
CA PHE A 30 3.00 15.88 8.55
C PHE A 30 2.73 14.38 8.79
N VAL A 31 1.46 13.96 8.71
CA VAL A 31 1.10 12.53 8.85
C VAL A 31 1.73 11.66 7.76
N ALA A 32 1.76 12.13 6.51
CA ALA A 32 2.44 11.42 5.42
C ALA A 32 3.94 11.25 5.71
N GLY A 33 4.60 12.29 6.24
CA GLY A 33 5.99 12.20 6.69
C GLY A 33 6.18 11.21 7.84
N LEU A 34 5.26 11.21 8.82
CA LEU A 34 5.28 10.22 9.91
C LEU A 34 5.15 8.78 9.39
N MET A 35 4.24 8.54 8.44
CA MET A 35 4.07 7.21 7.83
C MET A 35 5.29 6.77 7.04
N LEU A 36 6.02 7.70 6.41
CA LEU A 36 7.24 7.38 5.69
C LEU A 36 8.41 7.06 6.65
N CYS A 37 8.43 7.70 7.83
CA CYS A 37 9.38 7.42 8.90
C CYS A 37 9.07 6.13 9.66
N GLU A 38 7.81 5.69 9.67
CA GLU A 38 7.43 4.39 10.21
C GLU A 38 8.13 3.32 9.38
N ARG A 39 8.99 2.56 10.04
CA ARG A 39 10.04 1.77 9.40
C ARG A 39 9.44 0.82 8.36
N VAL A 40 9.67 1.12 7.09
CA VAL A 40 9.42 0.18 5.99
C VAL A 40 10.46 -0.92 6.10
N ASP A 41 10.06 -2.04 6.70
CA ASP A 41 10.91 -3.21 6.90
C ASP A 41 11.03 -3.96 5.56
N VAL A 42 11.93 -3.47 4.70
CA VAL A 42 12.26 -4.06 3.41
C VAL A 42 13.75 -4.38 3.42
N ASP A 43 14.10 -5.61 3.05
CA ASP A 43 15.49 -5.99 2.85
C ASP A 43 16.02 -5.37 1.55
N TRP A 44 16.74 -4.25 1.69
CA TRP A 44 17.35 -3.54 0.57
C TRP A 44 18.54 -4.28 -0.07
N SER A 45 19.04 -5.35 0.56
CA SER A 45 20.10 -6.19 -0.01
C SER A 45 19.56 -7.22 -1.00
N ASP A 46 18.29 -7.61 -0.85
CA ASP A 46 17.62 -8.53 -1.75
C ASP A 46 16.91 -7.77 -2.88
N LEU A 47 17.38 -7.98 -4.11
CA LEU A 47 16.79 -7.35 -5.29
C LEU A 47 15.34 -7.82 -5.55
N THR A 48 14.97 -9.00 -5.08
CA THR A 48 13.61 -9.53 -5.20
C THR A 48 12.61 -8.87 -4.25
N GLU A 49 13.07 -8.10 -3.26
CA GLU A 49 12.20 -7.37 -2.31
C GLU A 49 12.29 -5.85 -2.52
N SER A 50 13.49 -5.34 -2.72
CA SER A 50 13.73 -3.91 -2.95
C SER A 50 13.14 -3.38 -4.26
N VAL A 51 13.24 -4.12 -5.36
CA VAL A 51 12.70 -3.69 -6.66
C VAL A 51 11.16 -3.59 -6.63
N PRO A 52 10.41 -4.61 -6.16
CA PRO A 52 8.96 -4.50 -6.04
C PRO A 52 8.52 -3.41 -5.06
N ALA A 53 9.22 -3.23 -3.93
CA ALA A 53 8.91 -2.18 -2.97
C ALA A 53 9.09 -0.78 -3.57
N ALA A 54 10.20 -0.54 -4.27
CA ALA A 54 10.45 0.71 -4.97
C ALA A 54 9.43 0.94 -6.10
N LEU A 55 9.12 -0.09 -6.88
CA LEU A 55 8.12 -0.03 -7.94
C LEU A 55 6.74 0.33 -7.37
N CYS A 56 6.33 -0.30 -6.27
CA CYS A 56 5.08 -0.02 -5.59
C CYS A 56 5.01 1.44 -5.12
N ALA A 57 6.04 1.91 -4.42
CA ALA A 57 6.12 3.27 -3.89
C ALA A 57 6.07 4.34 -5.00
N LEU A 58 6.67 4.07 -6.16
CA LEU A 58 6.62 4.97 -7.32
C LEU A 58 5.30 4.83 -8.09
N ALA A 59 4.79 3.62 -8.30
CA ALA A 59 3.60 3.38 -9.09
C ALA A 59 2.34 4.01 -8.45
N MET A 60 2.24 4.07 -7.12
CA MET A 60 1.10 4.70 -6.43
C MET A 60 0.86 6.17 -6.84
N PRO A 61 1.82 7.10 -6.70
CA PRO A 61 1.64 8.49 -7.15
C PRO A 61 1.50 8.58 -8.67
N PHE A 62 2.22 7.75 -9.45
CA PHE A 62 2.14 7.80 -10.91
C PHE A 62 0.77 7.36 -11.47
N THR A 63 0.11 6.40 -10.83
CA THR A 63 -1.22 5.92 -11.24
C THR A 63 -2.36 6.64 -10.54
N TYR A 64 -2.07 7.60 -9.65
CA TYR A 64 -3.05 8.28 -8.79
C TYR A 64 -3.96 7.31 -8.03
N SER A 65 -3.52 6.06 -7.83
CA SER A 65 -4.30 4.97 -7.28
C SER A 65 -3.41 4.06 -6.45
N ILE A 66 -3.65 4.06 -5.14
CA ILE A 66 -2.96 3.18 -4.19
C ILE A 66 -3.17 1.71 -4.58
N ALA A 67 -4.39 1.35 -5.01
CA ALA A 67 -4.73 -0.01 -5.41
C ALA A 67 -3.94 -0.48 -6.64
N ASN A 68 -3.80 0.36 -7.67
CA ASN A 68 -3.04 0.00 -8.86
C ASN A 68 -1.53 -0.05 -8.56
N GLY A 69 -1.01 0.88 -7.77
CA GLY A 69 0.39 0.84 -7.32
C GLY A 69 0.73 -0.43 -6.54
N LEU A 70 -0.14 -0.83 -5.60
CA LEU A 70 -0.04 -2.10 -4.89
C LEU A 70 -0.12 -3.31 -5.83
N ALA A 71 -1.03 -3.29 -6.80
CA ALA A 71 -1.16 -4.37 -7.78
C ALA A 71 0.15 -4.61 -8.54
N PHE A 72 0.74 -3.55 -9.10
CA PHE A 72 2.03 -3.65 -9.79
C PHE A 72 3.15 -4.13 -8.87
N GLY A 73 3.18 -3.64 -7.62
CA GLY A 73 4.14 -4.11 -6.60
C GLY A 73 4.03 -5.61 -6.31
N PHE A 74 2.82 -6.12 -6.06
CA PHE A 74 2.60 -7.54 -5.78
C PHE A 74 2.87 -8.44 -6.97
N ILE A 75 2.48 -8.02 -8.19
CA ILE A 75 2.76 -8.77 -9.42
C ILE A 75 4.28 -8.84 -9.64
N ALA A 76 4.99 -7.73 -9.51
CA ALA A 76 6.44 -7.69 -9.66
C ALA A 76 7.13 -8.58 -8.61
N TYR A 77 6.68 -8.53 -7.35
CA TYR A 77 7.22 -9.38 -6.28
C TYR A 77 7.03 -10.86 -6.57
N ALA A 78 5.81 -11.27 -6.95
CA ALA A 78 5.51 -12.65 -7.31
C ALA A 78 6.33 -13.10 -8.53
N ALA A 79 6.44 -12.26 -9.57
CA ALA A 79 7.20 -12.55 -10.79
C ALA A 79 8.71 -12.67 -10.52
N LEU A 80 9.29 -11.81 -9.68
CA LEU A 80 10.71 -11.83 -9.33
C LEU A 80 11.07 -13.03 -8.44
N LYS A 81 10.28 -13.33 -7.41
CA LYS A 81 10.50 -14.52 -6.56
C LYS A 81 10.25 -15.82 -7.34
N ALA A 82 9.33 -15.82 -8.31
CA ALA A 82 9.16 -16.90 -9.27
C ALA A 82 10.43 -17.07 -10.15
N GLY A 83 10.85 -16.01 -10.83
CA GLY A 83 12.00 -16.06 -11.74
C GLY A 83 13.33 -16.42 -11.07
N THR A 84 13.49 -16.11 -9.79
CA THR A 84 14.71 -16.42 -9.00
C THR A 84 14.69 -17.78 -8.32
N GLY A 85 13.65 -18.60 -8.52
CA GLY A 85 13.58 -19.95 -7.92
C GLY A 85 13.11 -19.97 -6.47
N ARG A 86 12.74 -18.82 -5.89
CA ARG A 86 12.40 -18.65 -4.46
C ARG A 86 10.88 -18.67 -4.19
N TRP A 87 10.14 -19.43 -5.00
CA TRP A 87 8.67 -19.55 -4.95
C TRP A 87 8.11 -19.92 -3.58
N ARG A 88 8.85 -20.67 -2.77
CA ARG A 88 8.44 -21.16 -1.43
C ARG A 88 8.57 -20.13 -0.31
N GLU A 89 9.31 -19.04 -0.53
CA GLU A 89 9.42 -17.95 0.45
C GLU A 89 8.21 -17.01 0.41
N VAL A 90 7.47 -17.03 -0.70
CA VAL A 90 6.30 -16.17 -0.89
C VAL A 90 5.09 -16.79 -0.18
N HIS A 91 4.48 -16.04 0.73
CA HIS A 91 3.25 -16.47 1.38
C HIS A 91 2.15 -16.71 0.32
N PRO A 92 1.38 -17.81 0.38
CA PRO A 92 0.39 -18.14 -0.64
C PRO A 92 -0.68 -17.06 -0.86
N ALA A 93 -0.94 -16.22 0.15
CA ALA A 93 -1.81 -15.05 0.01
C ALA A 93 -1.31 -14.04 -1.05
N VAL A 94 0.01 -13.83 -1.16
CA VAL A 94 0.59 -12.91 -2.15
C VAL A 94 0.42 -13.45 -3.56
N TRP A 95 0.55 -14.77 -3.73
CA TRP A 95 0.25 -15.44 -5.00
C TRP A 95 -1.22 -15.29 -5.40
N LEU A 96 -2.15 -15.48 -4.46
CA LEU A 96 -3.58 -15.28 -4.70
C LEU A 96 -3.86 -13.85 -5.18
N VAL A 97 -3.32 -12.85 -4.46
CA VAL A 97 -3.51 -11.42 -4.76
C VAL A 97 -2.89 -11.06 -6.12
N ALA A 98 -1.69 -11.54 -6.42
CA ALA A 98 -1.04 -11.31 -7.71
C ALA A 98 -1.86 -11.90 -8.86
N VAL A 99 -2.37 -13.14 -8.72
CA VAL A 99 -3.23 -13.77 -9.74
C VAL A 99 -4.55 -13.02 -9.91
N LEU A 100 -5.19 -12.58 -8.83
CA LEU A 100 -6.40 -11.76 -8.87
C LEU A 100 -6.18 -10.45 -9.62
N PHE A 101 -5.07 -9.74 -9.37
CA PHE A 101 -4.77 -8.50 -10.07
C PHE A 101 -4.41 -8.72 -11.54
N VAL A 102 -3.69 -9.80 -11.88
CA VAL A 102 -3.44 -10.16 -13.29
C VAL A 102 -4.74 -10.47 -14.01
N LEU A 103 -5.63 -11.25 -13.40
CA LEU A 103 -6.96 -11.55 -13.96
C LEU A 103 -7.78 -10.28 -14.15
N ARG A 104 -7.77 -9.37 -13.17
CA ARG A 104 -8.44 -8.08 -13.28
C ARG A 104 -7.93 -7.29 -14.49
N TYR A 105 -6.62 -7.12 -14.63
CA TYR A 105 -6.02 -6.42 -15.77
C TYR A 105 -6.21 -7.11 -17.12
N ALA A 106 -6.44 -8.43 -17.14
CA ALA A 106 -6.74 -9.17 -18.35
C ALA A 106 -8.23 -9.14 -18.73
N LEU A 107 -9.12 -8.84 -17.78
CA LEU A 107 -10.58 -8.72 -17.99
C LEU A 107 -11.07 -7.28 -18.19
N GLU A 108 -10.31 -6.28 -17.72
CA GLU A 108 -10.50 -4.84 -18.05
C GLU A 108 -9.93 -4.53 -19.44
#